data_AF-A0A1B7X873-F1
#
_entry.id   AF-A0A1B7X873-F1
#
_cell.length_a   1.000
_cell.length_b   1.000
_cell.length_c   1.000
_cell.angle_alpha   90.00
_cell.angle_beta   90.00
_cell.angle_gamma   90.00
#
_symmetry.space_group_name_H-M   'P 1'
#
loop_
_entity.id
_entity.type
_entity.pdbx_description
1 polymer ?
#
loop_
_entity_poly.entity_id
_entity_poly.type
_entity_poly.pdbx_seq_one_letter_code
_entity_poly.pdbx_strand_id
1 'polypeptide(L)'
;MKFRTEWINALKTMRHKSYWDLPNTVEFFAFMTKAAIIIPGLIFGVQFWWLYIFALITSLSLIWSSTVKTLPTIIWFNIIWSILAATAIIKYWV
;
A
#
# COMPACT_ATOMS: atom_id res chain seq x y z
N MET A 1 -28.30 6.75 11.72
CA MET A 1 -27.41 7.45 10.76
C MET A 1 -25.96 7.63 11.25
N LYS A 2 -25.38 6.68 12.02
CA LYS A 2 -24.02 6.82 12.59
C LYS A 2 -22.87 6.46 11.63
N PHE A 3 -23.11 5.63 10.61
CA PHE A 3 -22.08 5.15 9.69
C PHE A 3 -21.45 6.23 8.80
N ARG A 4 -22.15 7.35 8.54
CA ARG A 4 -21.70 8.39 7.61
C ARG A 4 -20.44 9.13 8.05
N THR A 5 -20.10 9.11 9.34
CA THR A 5 -18.99 9.89 9.93
C THR A 5 -17.88 9.05 10.56
N GLU A 6 -18.01 7.73 10.64
CA GLU A 6 -17.00 6.85 11.26
C GLU A 6 -15.64 6.92 10.56
N TRP A 7 -15.63 6.95 9.23
CA TRP A 7 -14.39 7.10 8.45
C TRP A 7 -13.73 8.46 8.68
N ILE A 8 -14.50 9.53 8.90
CA ILE A 8 -13.97 10.86 9.24
C ILE A 8 -13.32 10.83 10.62
N ASN A 9 -13.95 10.17 11.58
CA ASN A 9 -13.39 10.01 12.93
C ASN A 9 -12.12 9.16 12.90
N ALA A 10 -12.07 8.11 12.08
CA ALA A 10 -10.86 7.34 11.83
C ALA A 10 -9.74 8.21 11.22
N LEU A 11 -10.03 9.03 10.20
CA LEU A 11 -9.03 9.95 9.62
C LEU A 11 -8.55 11.00 10.62
N LYS A 12 -9.40 11.48 11.53
CA LYS A 12 -9.00 12.41 12.59
C LYS A 12 -7.95 11.81 13.53
N THR A 13 -7.92 10.48 13.70
CA THR A 13 -6.89 9.83 14.54
C THR A 13 -5.47 10.09 14.04
N MET A 14 -5.27 10.28 12.73
CA MET A 14 -3.97 10.62 12.13
C MET A 14 -3.38 11.95 12.65
N ARG A 15 -4.19 12.81 13.27
CA ARG A 15 -3.73 14.06 13.89
C ARG A 15 -3.05 13.85 15.25
N HIS A 16 -3.21 12.68 15.86
CA HIS A 16 -2.67 12.38 17.18
C HIS A 16 -1.36 11.59 17.06
N LYS A 17 -0.34 11.96 17.83
CA LYS A 17 0.96 11.26 17.83
C LYS A 17 0.82 9.78 18.21
N SER A 18 -0.16 9.42 19.03
CA SER A 18 -0.46 8.04 19.42
C SER A 18 -0.89 7.15 18.26
N TYR A 19 -1.37 7.73 17.15
CA TYR A 19 -1.65 6.98 15.93
C TYR A 19 -0.36 6.59 15.20
N TRP A 20 0.70 7.39 15.27
CA TRP A 20 1.92 7.15 14.51
C TRP A 20 2.86 6.18 15.22
N ASP A 21 2.43 4.92 15.31
CA ASP A 21 3.30 3.80 15.67
C ASP A 21 4.08 3.29 14.44
N LEU A 22 5.02 2.38 14.67
CA LEU A 22 5.87 1.84 13.60
C LEU A 22 5.03 1.15 12.49
N PRO A 23 4.05 0.27 12.79
CA PRO A 23 3.16 -0.31 11.77
C PRO A 23 2.34 0.72 10.97
N ASN A 24 1.74 1.73 11.61
CA ASN A 24 0.95 2.77 10.94
C ASN A 24 1.83 3.68 10.08
N THR A 25 3.03 3.98 10.53
CA THR A 25 4.01 4.77 9.77
C THR A 25 4.45 4.00 8.52
N VAL A 26 4.84 2.74 8.66
CA VAL A 26 5.23 1.87 7.53
C VAL A 26 4.08 1.73 6.54
N GLU A 27 2.87 1.50 7.02
CA GLU A 27 1.68 1.38 6.18
C GLU A 27 1.42 2.67 5.38
N PHE A 28 1.49 3.83 6.03
CA PHE A 28 1.29 5.12 5.37
C PHE A 28 2.31 5.34 4.25
N PHE A 29 3.61 5.18 4.54
CA PHE A 29 4.66 5.35 3.53
C PHE A 29 4.55 4.33 2.39
N ALA A 30 4.18 3.09 2.70
CA ALA A 30 4.00 2.05 1.69
C ALA A 30 2.82 2.35 0.77
N PHE A 31 1.68 2.82 1.30
CA PHE A 31 0.55 3.26 0.50
C PHE A 31 0.87 4.50 -0.33
N MET A 32 1.55 5.49 0.24
CA MET A 32 1.96 6.70 -0.49
C MET A 32 2.92 6.37 -1.65
N THR A 33 3.86 5.45 -1.44
CA THR A 33 4.79 5.00 -2.48
C THR A 33 4.04 4.30 -3.61
N LYS A 34 3.09 3.42 -3.28
CA LYS A 34 2.23 2.77 -4.28
C LYS A 34 1.39 3.77 -5.06
N ALA A 35 0.80 4.76 -4.38
CA ALA A 35 0.03 5.81 -5.03
C ALA A 35 0.90 6.62 -6.00
N ALA A 36 2.12 6.98 -5.60
CA ALA A 36 3.07 7.70 -6.44
C ALA A 36 3.49 6.91 -7.70
N ILE A 37 3.43 5.58 -7.67
CA ILE A 37 3.73 4.72 -8.83
C ILE A 37 2.47 4.54 -9.71
N ILE A 38 1.33 4.25 -9.09
CA ILE A 38 0.09 3.89 -9.80
C ILE A 38 -0.56 5.11 -10.44
N ILE A 39 -0.60 6.26 -9.75
CA ILE A 39 -1.30 7.46 -10.24
C ILE A 39 -0.72 7.94 -11.58
N PRO A 40 0.61 8.12 -11.73
CA PRO A 40 1.17 8.49 -13.03
C PRO A 40 0.94 7.43 -14.12
N GLY A 41 1.03 6.15 -13.74
CA GLY A 41 0.77 5.04 -14.66
C GLY A 41 -0.67 4.99 -15.17
N LEU A 42 -1.64 5.37 -14.34
CA LEU A 42 -3.06 5.43 -14.72
C LEU A 42 -3.43 6.72 -15.46
N ILE A 43 -2.93 7.88 -15.01
CA ILE A 43 -3.29 9.19 -15.58
C ILE A 43 -2.56 9.45 -16.90
N PHE A 44 -1.25 9.19 -16.94
CA PHE A 44 -0.40 9.53 -18.09
C PHE A 44 -0.10 8.32 -18.98
N GLY A 45 -0.52 7.11 -18.58
CA GLY A 45 -0.21 5.88 -19.31
C GLY A 45 1.28 5.51 -19.29
N VAL A 46 2.10 6.19 -18.48
CA VAL A 46 3.55 5.98 -18.42
C VAL A 46 3.87 5.03 -17.27
N GLN A 47 4.31 3.82 -17.60
CA GLN A 47 4.70 2.81 -16.62
C GLN A 47 6.18 2.48 -16.76
N PHE A 48 6.94 2.68 -15.68
CA PHE A 48 8.34 2.28 -15.63
C PHE A 48 8.47 0.94 -14.92
N TRP A 49 9.05 -0.05 -15.59
CA TRP A 49 9.16 -1.41 -15.07
C TRP A 49 9.91 -1.48 -13.72
N TRP A 50 10.95 -0.65 -13.53
CA TRP A 50 11.76 -0.66 -12.31
C TRP A 50 10.98 -0.14 -11.09
N LEU A 51 9.92 0.66 -11.29
CA LEU A 51 9.04 1.10 -10.19
C LEU A 51 8.29 -0.08 -9.56
N TYR A 52 8.10 -1.19 -10.28
CA TYR A 52 7.50 -2.39 -9.72
C TYR A 52 8.37 -3.04 -8.62
N ILE A 53 9.68 -2.75 -8.56
CA ILE A 53 10.54 -3.16 -7.44
C ILE A 53 10.10 -2.46 -6.15
N PHE A 54 9.83 -1.14 -6.22
CA PHE A 54 9.27 -0.39 -5.09
C PHE A 54 7.86 -0.87 -4.74
N ALA A 55 7.04 -1.21 -5.74
CA ALA A 55 5.72 -1.81 -5.49
C ALA A 55 5.81 -3.16 -4.76
N LEU A 56 6.83 -3.97 -5.06
CA LEU A 56 7.09 -5.25 -4.39
C LEU A 56 7.55 -5.03 -2.94
N ILE A 57 8.56 -4.18 -2.71
CA ILE A 57 9.07 -3.87 -1.37
C ILE A 57 7.94 -3.35 -0.47
N THR A 58 7.18 -2.38 -0.98
CA THR A 58 6.06 -1.77 -0.24
C THR A 58 4.93 -2.77 0.01
N SER A 59 4.69 -3.72 -0.90
CA SER A 59 3.72 -4.82 -0.67
C SER A 59 4.16 -5.76 0.45
N LEU A 60 5.44 -6.13 0.50
CA LEU A 60 5.99 -6.93 1.59
C LEU A 60 5.93 -6.19 2.94
N SER A 61 6.26 -4.89 2.94
CA SER A 61 6.12 -4.05 4.14
C SER A 61 4.67 -3.98 4.64
N LEU A 62 3.70 -3.92 3.71
CA LEU A 62 2.28 -3.91 4.05
C LEU A 62 1.77 -5.27 4.55
N ILE A 63 2.31 -6.38 4.06
CA ILE A 63 2.02 -7.72 4.62
C ILE A 63 2.45 -7.76 6.08
N TRP A 64 3.66 -7.28 6.37
CA TRP A 64 4.17 -7.21 7.75
C TRP A 64 3.32 -6.30 8.64
N SER A 65 3.06 -5.04 8.22
CA SER A 65 2.26 -4.11 9.03
C SER A 65 0.84 -4.61 9.27
N SER A 66 0.24 -5.26 8.26
CA SER A 66 -1.11 -5.84 8.36
C SER A 66 -1.15 -7.10 9.23
N THR A 67 -0.05 -7.83 9.33
CA THR A 67 0.07 -8.98 10.24
C THR A 67 0.07 -8.52 11.69
N VAL A 68 0.81 -7.43 12.00
CA VAL A 68 0.83 -6.82 13.34
C VAL A 68 -0.57 -6.31 13.74
N LYS A 69 -1.33 -5.78 12.79
CA LYS A 69 -2.69 -5.26 13.00
C LYS A 69 -3.82 -6.29 12.84
N THR A 70 -3.48 -7.55 12.59
CA THR A 70 -4.43 -8.65 12.33
C THR A 70 -5.49 -8.33 11.26
N LEU A 71 -5.05 -7.74 10.13
CA LEU A 71 -5.89 -7.36 8.98
C LEU A 71 -5.77 -8.38 7.82
N PRO A 72 -6.46 -9.53 7.87
CA PRO A 72 -6.24 -10.65 6.93
C PRO A 72 -6.54 -10.30 5.47
N THR A 73 -7.52 -9.43 5.22
CA THR A 73 -7.88 -9.03 3.86
C THR A 73 -6.79 -8.18 3.20
N ILE A 74 -6.11 -7.31 3.97
CA ILE A 74 -5.02 -6.49 3.45
C ILE A 74 -3.77 -7.34 3.19
N ILE A 75 -3.53 -8.36 4.02
CA ILE A 75 -2.46 -9.34 3.77
C ILE A 75 -2.68 -10.02 2.41
N TRP A 76 -3.86 -10.59 2.17
CA TRP A 76 -4.19 -11.23 0.88
C TRP A 76 -4.06 -10.28 -0.30
N PHE A 77 -4.56 -9.05 -0.15
CA PHE A 77 -4.43 -8.03 -1.18
C PHE A 77 -2.96 -7.77 -1.56
N ASN A 78 -2.08 -7.63 -0.56
CA ASN A 78 -0.66 -7.38 -0.80
C ASN A 78 0.11 -8.62 -1.29
N ILE A 79 -0.35 -9.83 -1.00
CA ILE A 79 0.20 -11.06 -1.59
C ILE A 79 -0.07 -11.08 -3.10
N ILE A 80 -1.32 -10.85 -3.51
CA ILE A 80 -1.70 -10.77 -4.93
C ILE A 80 -0.88 -9.67 -5.62
N TRP A 81 -0.71 -8.53 -4.96
CA TRP A 81 0.03 -7.41 -5.53
C TRP A 81 1.53 -7.66 -5.64
N SER A 82 2.11 -8.41 -4.69
CA SER A 82 3.49 -8.88 -4.79
C SER A 82 3.68 -9.81 -5.99
N ILE A 83 2.74 -10.74 -6.23
CA ILE A 83 2.78 -11.64 -7.39
C ILE A 83 2.72 -10.81 -8.68
N LEU A 84 1.79 -9.87 -8.77
CA LEU A 84 1.65 -9.05 -9.98
C LEU A 84 2.87 -8.17 -10.24
N ALA A 85 3.44 -7.55 -9.20
CA ALA A 85 4.68 -6.79 -9.32
C ALA A 85 5.84 -7.68 -9.80
N ALA A 86 5.99 -8.89 -9.25
CA ALA A 86 6.99 -9.85 -9.70
C ALA A 86 6.79 -10.27 -11.16
N THR A 87 5.55 -10.58 -11.57
CA THR A 87 5.23 -10.91 -12.97
C THR A 87 5.50 -9.73 -13.92
N ALA A 88 5.19 -8.50 -13.52
CA ALA A 88 5.46 -7.31 -14.33
C ALA A 88 6.96 -7.07 -14.51
N ILE A 89 7.77 -7.31 -13.47
CA ILE A 89 9.24 -7.26 -13.56
C ILE A 89 9.74 -8.35 -14.51
N ILE A 90 9.30 -9.60 -14.33
CA ILE A 90 9.75 -10.72 -15.17
C ILE A 90 9.38 -10.50 -16.64
N LYS A 91 8.15 -10.06 -16.93
CA LYS A 91 7.67 -9.79 -18.29
C LYS A 91 8.52 -8.74 -19.03
N TYR A 92 9.18 -7.83 -18.32
CA TYR A 92 10.06 -6.87 -18.97
C TYR A 92 11.33 -7.52 -19.54
N TRP A 93 11.78 -8.63 -18.94
CA TRP A 93 13.03 -9.31 -19.30
C TRP A 93 12.85 -10.54 -20.21
N VAL A 94 11.61 -10.96 -20.48
CA VAL A 94 11.25 -12.09 -21.35
C VAL A 94 10.63 -11.55 -22.62
#